data_AF-A0A0F4KYX5-F1
#
_entry.id   AF-A0A0F4KYX5-F1
#
_cell.length_a   1.000
_cell.length_b   1.000
_cell.length_c   1.000
_cell.angle_alpha   90.00
_cell.angle_beta   90.00
_cell.angle_gamma   90.00
#
_symmetry.space_group_name_H-M   'P 1'
#
loop_
_entity.id
_entity.type
_entity.pdbx_description
1 polymer ?
#
loop_
_entity_poly.entity_id
_entity_poly.type
_entity_poly.pdbx_seq_one_letter_code
_entity_poly.pdbx_strand_id
1 'polypeptide(L)'
;MFNKKLTAAVAGLAILLAGCGNNSSKPASQAVKPFSAQVTASDNGIKQEISGSSTKGSKVYYQVADSEKDSVAVKNKKFTIKLPASLKTRKVKVSQKQNLSKPITVKVPKPKAVIESAKFAKKFNGAKQMQAQMPKKMPKLDRPTSLMFSPTTTYHILSNGETVYSMQLEINDVASAETKKHLNATAAGLGLKKADLNNLVTKAKKNKGSQQTKDIQGYHLTSLVDGKKLTVNITK
;
A
#
# COMPACT_ATOMS: atom_id res chain seq x y z
N MET A 1 36.78 42.83 -28.07
CA MET A 1 36.75 41.49 -28.68
C MET A 1 37.32 40.47 -27.71
N PHE A 2 36.78 39.26 -27.78
CA PHE A 2 36.81 38.17 -26.81
C PHE A 2 38.17 37.48 -26.57
N ASN A 3 38.30 36.92 -25.34
CA ASN A 3 38.85 35.59 -25.02
C ASN A 3 40.38 35.37 -25.11
N LYS A 4 41.08 34.51 -24.36
CA LYS A 4 40.78 33.32 -23.54
C LYS A 4 42.13 32.87 -22.89
N LYS A 5 42.19 32.42 -21.63
CA LYS A 5 42.40 31.01 -21.15
C LYS A 5 43.67 31.00 -20.28
N LEU A 6 43.60 30.88 -18.95
CA LEU A 6 43.38 29.67 -18.12
C LEU A 6 44.34 28.52 -18.46
N THR A 7 45.39 28.41 -17.66
CA THR A 7 46.44 27.39 -17.73
C THR A 7 46.34 26.44 -16.54
N ALA A 8 46.28 25.15 -16.87
CA ALA A 8 46.75 23.96 -16.16
C ALA A 8 46.68 23.86 -14.62
N ALA A 9 45.96 22.80 -14.21
CA ALA A 9 46.10 22.08 -12.96
C ALA A 9 47.54 21.60 -12.69
N VAL A 10 47.92 21.48 -11.41
CA VAL A 10 48.65 20.36 -10.78
C VAL A 10 48.67 20.57 -9.25
N ALA A 11 48.75 19.46 -8.51
CA ALA A 11 49.01 19.27 -7.08
C ALA A 11 47.75 19.32 -6.18
N GLY A 12 47.41 18.30 -5.39
CA GLY A 12 48.21 17.20 -4.90
C GLY A 12 48.34 17.30 -3.38
N LEU A 13 48.00 16.20 -2.73
CA LEU A 13 48.40 15.79 -1.38
C LEU A 13 47.55 16.21 -0.17
N ALA A 14 47.30 15.17 0.62
CA ALA A 14 46.51 15.05 1.82
C ALA A 14 47.14 15.71 3.05
N ILE A 15 46.30 16.09 4.01
CA ILE A 15 46.61 16.00 5.44
C ILE A 15 45.40 15.43 6.19
N LEU A 16 45.60 14.23 6.74
CA LEU A 16 44.86 13.65 7.86
C LEU A 16 45.02 14.54 9.09
N LEU A 17 43.93 14.89 9.77
CA LEU A 17 43.97 15.08 11.22
C LEU A 17 42.73 14.49 11.87
N ALA A 18 43.02 13.72 12.91
CA ALA A 18 42.16 12.88 13.70
C ALA A 18 41.09 13.65 14.48
N GLY A 19 39.99 12.94 14.72
CA GLY A 19 38.92 13.36 15.62
C GLY A 19 37.99 12.19 15.91
N CYS A 20 38.50 11.18 16.63
CA CYS A 20 37.67 10.21 17.33
C CYS A 20 36.85 10.98 18.37
N GLY A 21 35.54 11.10 18.17
CA GLY A 21 34.65 11.72 19.13
C GLY A 21 33.20 11.40 18.77
N ASN A 22 32.60 10.54 19.60
CA ASN A 22 31.18 10.18 19.64
C ASN A 22 30.24 11.16 18.91
N ASN A 23 29.77 10.77 17.73
CA ASN A 23 28.60 11.40 17.14
C ASN A 23 27.55 10.34 16.89
N SER A 24 26.71 10.16 17.92
CA SER A 24 25.34 9.71 17.79
C SER A 24 24.77 10.30 16.51
N SER A 25 24.53 9.44 15.53
CA SER A 25 23.95 9.78 14.23
C SER A 25 22.56 10.36 14.46
N LYS A 26 22.51 11.66 14.72
CA LYS A 26 21.29 12.46 14.73
C LYS A 26 20.78 12.39 13.30
N PRO A 27 19.59 11.83 13.05
CA PRO A 27 19.06 11.77 11.69
C PRO A 27 19.00 13.20 11.18
N ALA A 28 19.62 13.45 10.02
CA ALA A 28 19.57 14.72 9.34
C ALA A 28 18.10 15.17 9.33
N SER A 29 17.81 16.28 10.03
CA SER A 29 16.48 16.87 10.10
C SER A 29 16.14 17.35 8.69
N GLN A 30 15.54 16.48 7.88
CA GLN A 30 14.99 16.84 6.60
C GLN A 30 13.95 17.93 6.86
N ALA A 31 14.23 19.15 6.38
CA ALA A 31 13.32 20.27 6.48
C ALA A 31 11.95 19.86 5.92
N VAL A 32 10.95 19.74 6.79
CA VAL A 32 9.60 19.32 6.41
C VAL A 32 9.01 20.44 5.55
N LYS A 33 8.74 20.15 4.27
CA LYS A 33 8.09 21.11 3.36
C LYS A 33 6.78 21.62 3.99
N PRO A 34 6.46 22.92 3.90
CA PRO A 34 5.31 23.53 4.58
C PRO A 34 3.97 22.87 4.24
N PHE A 35 3.84 22.44 2.99
CA PHE A 35 2.71 21.65 2.50
C PHE A 35 3.19 20.70 1.41
N SER A 36 2.83 19.42 1.50
CA SER A 36 3.17 18.41 0.52
C SER A 36 2.06 17.35 0.44
N ALA A 37 1.91 16.72 -0.71
CA ALA A 37 1.01 15.60 -0.91
C ALA A 37 1.59 14.70 -2.01
N GLN A 38 1.67 13.40 -1.74
CA GLN A 38 2.13 12.41 -2.70
C GLN A 38 1.35 11.11 -2.55
N VAL A 39 1.28 10.34 -3.64
CA VAL A 39 0.73 8.98 -3.55
C VAL A 39 1.69 8.14 -2.71
N THR A 40 1.13 7.50 -1.70
CA THR A 40 1.77 6.42 -0.96
C THR A 40 1.07 5.14 -1.37
N ALA A 41 1.83 4.12 -1.79
CA ALA A 41 1.25 2.81 -1.96
C ALA A 41 0.66 2.38 -0.61
N SER A 42 -0.60 1.94 -0.60
CA SER A 42 -1.09 1.26 0.60
C SER A 42 -0.69 -0.20 0.51
N ASP A 43 -0.26 -0.72 1.64
CA ASP A 43 0.15 -2.11 1.83
C ASP A 43 -0.98 -3.12 1.58
N ASN A 44 -2.23 -2.66 1.52
CA ASN A 44 -3.37 -3.52 1.21
C ASN A 44 -3.81 -3.48 -0.26
N GLY A 45 -3.37 -2.48 -1.04
CA GLY A 45 -3.69 -2.24 -2.47
C GLY A 45 -5.17 -2.16 -2.87
N ILE A 46 -6.08 -2.49 -1.95
CA ILE A 46 -7.52 -2.24 -2.00
C ILE A 46 -7.79 -0.76 -1.79
N LYS A 47 -6.99 -0.13 -0.93
CA LYS A 47 -6.98 1.31 -0.67
C LYS A 47 -5.70 1.86 -1.28
N GLN A 48 -5.71 3.06 -1.80
CA GLN A 48 -4.51 3.82 -2.12
C GLN A 48 -4.51 5.03 -1.21
N GLU A 49 -3.34 5.45 -0.74
CA GLU A 49 -3.27 6.57 0.19
C GLU A 49 -2.57 7.75 -0.47
N ILE A 50 -3.00 8.96 -0.13
CA ILE A 50 -2.19 10.15 -0.33
C ILE A 50 -1.72 10.57 1.04
N SER A 51 -0.41 10.52 1.26
CA SER A 51 0.19 11.04 2.48
C SER A 51 0.87 12.36 2.20
N GLY A 52 0.92 13.20 3.22
CA GLY A 52 1.53 14.51 3.09
C GLY A 52 1.83 15.16 4.42
N SER A 53 2.45 16.33 4.35
CA SER A 53 2.72 17.19 5.49
C SER A 53 1.94 18.49 5.38
N SER A 54 1.53 19.02 6.52
CA SER A 54 0.96 20.36 6.64
C SER A 54 1.46 20.98 7.94
N THR A 55 2.16 22.11 7.85
CA THR A 55 2.62 22.87 9.03
C THR A 55 1.58 23.87 9.53
N LYS A 56 0.46 24.03 8.80
CA LYS A 56 -0.62 24.98 9.10
C LYS A 56 -1.98 24.27 9.13
N GLY A 57 -2.85 24.69 10.04
CA GLY A 57 -4.23 24.19 10.16
C GLY A 57 -4.33 22.78 10.76
N SER A 58 -5.53 22.45 11.26
CA SER A 58 -5.85 21.13 11.83
C SER A 58 -6.44 20.15 10.80
N LYS A 59 -6.70 20.61 9.57
CA LYS A 59 -7.28 19.81 8.48
C LYS A 59 -6.70 20.21 7.13
N VAL A 60 -6.76 19.29 6.19
CA VAL A 60 -6.59 19.55 4.75
C VAL A 60 -7.85 19.14 4.01
N TYR A 61 -8.12 19.81 2.91
CA TYR A 61 -9.29 19.59 2.06
C TYR A 61 -8.86 18.95 0.76
N TYR A 62 -9.70 18.08 0.22
CA TYR A 62 -9.41 17.38 -1.01
C TYR A 62 -10.64 17.17 -1.88
N GLN A 63 -10.41 16.95 -3.17
CA GLN A 63 -11.44 16.59 -4.14
C GLN A 63 -10.88 15.55 -5.09
N VAL A 64 -11.66 14.50 -5.34
CA VAL A 64 -11.26 13.38 -6.19
C VAL A 64 -11.96 13.54 -7.54
N ALA A 65 -11.19 13.82 -8.59
CA ALA A 65 -11.74 14.22 -9.88
C ALA A 65 -12.76 15.36 -9.71
N ASP A 66 -14.01 15.14 -10.13
CA ASP A 66 -15.11 16.12 -10.07
C ASP A 66 -16.11 15.78 -8.94
N SER A 67 -15.70 15.00 -7.94
CA SER A 67 -16.53 14.67 -6.78
C SER A 67 -16.80 15.87 -5.87
N GLU A 68 -17.63 15.67 -4.85
CA GLU A 68 -17.70 16.59 -3.72
C GLU A 68 -16.35 16.73 -3.01
N LYS A 69 -16.17 17.87 -2.33
CA LYS A 69 -14.99 18.18 -1.53
C LYS A 69 -15.13 17.53 -0.16
N ASP A 70 -14.03 17.01 0.36
CA ASP A 70 -13.99 16.41 1.69
C ASP A 70 -12.72 16.87 2.44
N SER A 71 -12.55 16.47 3.70
CA SER A 71 -11.42 16.88 4.54
C SER A 71 -10.88 15.74 5.40
N VAL A 72 -9.58 15.79 5.69
CA VAL A 72 -8.95 14.90 6.67
C VAL A 72 -8.19 15.72 7.71
N ALA A 73 -8.13 15.19 8.93
CA ALA A 73 -7.38 15.83 10.02
C ALA A 73 -5.86 15.74 9.78
N VAL A 74 -5.15 16.78 10.20
CA VAL A 74 -3.69 16.82 10.29
C VAL A 74 -3.30 16.48 11.72
N LYS A 75 -2.53 15.41 11.92
CA LYS A 75 -1.99 15.00 13.22
C LYS A 75 -0.47 14.98 13.14
N ASN A 76 0.21 15.59 14.10
CA ASN A 76 1.68 15.68 14.13
C ASN A 76 2.27 16.20 12.81
N LYS A 77 1.64 17.24 12.24
CA LYS A 77 2.00 17.86 10.95
C LYS A 77 1.91 16.92 9.74
N LYS A 78 1.24 15.76 9.87
CA LYS A 78 1.02 14.76 8.82
C LYS A 78 -0.46 14.53 8.58
N PHE A 79 -0.82 14.15 7.36
CA PHE A 79 -2.17 13.71 7.02
C PHE A 79 -2.12 12.51 6.09
N THR A 80 -3.20 11.74 6.08
CA THR A 80 -3.41 10.61 5.17
C THR A 80 -4.84 10.69 4.63
N ILE A 81 -4.96 10.77 3.31
CA ILE A 81 -6.24 10.65 2.60
C ILE A 81 -6.34 9.21 2.11
N LYS A 82 -7.31 8.47 2.63
CA LYS A 82 -7.59 7.10 2.18
C LYS A 82 -8.47 7.18 0.97
N LEU A 83 -7.93 6.80 -0.16
CA LEU A 83 -8.67 6.70 -1.40
C LEU A 83 -8.98 5.23 -1.67
N PRO A 84 -10.12 4.94 -2.28
CA PRO A 84 -10.35 3.62 -2.84
C PRO A 84 -9.36 3.32 -3.96
N ALA A 85 -8.93 2.09 -4.22
CA ALA A 85 -8.17 1.79 -5.45
C ALA A 85 -9.00 2.22 -6.68
N SER A 86 -8.46 2.88 -7.71
CA SER A 86 -9.24 3.23 -8.94
C SER A 86 -8.60 2.65 -10.18
N LEU A 87 -9.35 1.91 -11.01
CA LEU A 87 -8.83 1.35 -12.27
C LEU A 87 -8.46 2.38 -13.33
N LYS A 88 -8.98 3.61 -13.23
CA LYS A 88 -8.53 4.73 -14.05
C LYS A 88 -7.62 5.61 -13.22
N THR A 89 -6.57 6.13 -13.85
CA THR A 89 -5.76 7.18 -13.23
C THR A 89 -6.66 8.36 -12.92
N ARG A 90 -6.63 8.83 -11.67
CA ARG A 90 -7.42 9.99 -11.23
C ARG A 90 -6.53 11.09 -10.71
N LYS A 91 -7.04 12.33 -10.78
CA LYS A 91 -6.40 13.50 -10.20
C LYS A 91 -7.08 13.82 -8.88
N VAL A 92 -6.31 13.96 -7.82
CA VAL A 92 -6.81 14.41 -6.51
C VAL A 92 -6.21 15.77 -6.25
N LYS A 93 -7.08 16.78 -6.09
CA LYS A 93 -6.68 18.12 -5.67
C LYS A 93 -6.63 18.12 -4.15
N VAL A 94 -5.52 18.56 -3.55
CA VAL A 94 -5.35 18.66 -2.10
C VAL A 94 -4.91 20.08 -1.75
N SER A 95 -5.57 20.72 -0.78
CA SER A 95 -5.26 22.09 -0.34
C SER A 95 -5.45 22.24 1.16
N GLN A 96 -4.74 23.23 1.74
CA GLN A 96 -4.99 23.69 3.11
C GLN A 96 -6.25 24.58 3.23
N LYS A 97 -6.85 24.98 2.09
CA LYS A 97 -8.03 25.86 2.04
C LYS A 97 -9.26 25.11 1.54
N GLN A 98 -10.40 25.34 2.17
CA GLN A 98 -11.67 24.67 1.86
C GLN A 98 -12.16 24.90 0.43
N ASN A 99 -11.90 26.07 -0.13
CA ASN A 99 -12.24 26.38 -1.52
C ASN A 99 -11.32 25.70 -2.55
N LEU A 100 -10.32 24.93 -2.11
CA LEU A 100 -9.28 24.30 -2.94
C LEU A 100 -8.49 25.30 -3.80
N SER A 101 -8.32 26.53 -3.32
CA SER A 101 -7.41 27.48 -3.98
C SER A 101 -5.96 27.01 -3.87
N LYS A 102 -5.20 27.17 -4.96
CA LYS A 102 -3.80 26.72 -5.14
C LYS A 102 -3.56 25.25 -4.69
N PRO A 103 -4.29 24.27 -5.24
CA PRO A 103 -4.18 22.88 -4.79
C PRO A 103 -2.92 22.21 -5.34
N ILE A 104 -2.37 21.26 -4.59
CA ILE A 104 -1.47 20.25 -5.15
C ILE A 104 -2.34 19.24 -5.90
N THR A 105 -2.02 18.98 -7.16
CA THR A 105 -2.68 17.92 -7.94
C THR A 105 -1.86 16.65 -7.89
N VAL A 106 -2.39 15.63 -7.21
CA VAL A 106 -1.77 14.31 -7.08
C VAL A 106 -2.40 13.36 -8.11
N LYS A 107 -1.58 12.81 -9.01
CA LYS A 107 -2.03 11.75 -9.93
C LYS A 107 -1.93 10.40 -9.24
N VAL A 108 -3.05 9.71 -9.17
CA VAL A 108 -3.19 8.43 -8.49
C VAL A 108 -3.29 7.31 -9.53
N PRO A 109 -2.29 6.41 -9.64
CA PRO A 109 -2.21 5.42 -10.70
C PRO A 109 -3.22 4.28 -10.52
N LYS A 110 -3.54 3.60 -11.61
CA LYS A 110 -4.39 2.41 -11.58
C LYS A 110 -3.71 1.23 -10.85
N PRO A 111 -4.47 0.38 -10.13
CA PRO A 111 -3.99 -0.90 -9.63
C PRO A 111 -3.42 -1.75 -10.76
N LYS A 112 -2.35 -2.48 -10.47
CA LYS A 112 -1.81 -3.49 -11.38
C LYS A 112 -2.60 -4.78 -11.22
N ALA A 113 -2.78 -5.48 -12.35
CA ALA A 113 -3.40 -6.80 -12.35
C ALA A 113 -2.54 -7.77 -11.54
N VAL A 114 -3.13 -8.42 -10.54
CA VAL A 114 -2.48 -9.45 -9.74
C VAL A 114 -2.44 -10.76 -10.52
N ILE A 115 -3.62 -11.24 -10.92
CA ILE A 115 -3.79 -12.53 -11.61
C ILE A 115 -5.14 -12.56 -12.34
N GLU A 116 -5.25 -13.33 -13.42
CA GLU A 116 -6.55 -13.63 -14.02
C GLU A 116 -7.44 -14.41 -13.03
N SER A 117 -8.70 -13.99 -12.90
CA SER A 117 -9.68 -14.59 -12.00
C SER A 117 -9.85 -16.09 -12.25
N ALA A 118 -9.89 -16.52 -13.52
CA ALA A 118 -10.04 -17.93 -13.89
C ALA A 118 -8.81 -18.75 -13.49
N LYS A 119 -7.59 -18.22 -13.68
CA LYS A 119 -6.34 -18.88 -13.26
C LYS A 119 -6.28 -19.03 -11.75
N PHE A 120 -6.68 -17.99 -11.02
CA PHE A 120 -6.75 -18.01 -9.57
C PHE A 120 -7.77 -19.05 -9.08
N ALA A 121 -9.01 -18.97 -9.57
CA ALA A 121 -10.09 -19.87 -9.17
C ALA A 121 -9.74 -21.34 -9.43
N LYS A 122 -9.14 -21.68 -10.58
CA LYS A 122 -8.78 -23.06 -10.95
C LYS A 122 -7.85 -23.74 -9.93
N LYS A 123 -6.91 -23.01 -9.34
CA LYS A 123 -5.92 -23.56 -8.38
C LYS A 123 -6.32 -23.35 -6.92
N PHE A 124 -7.31 -22.50 -6.66
CA PHE A 124 -7.80 -22.24 -5.31
C PHE A 124 -8.58 -23.46 -4.78
N ASN A 125 -8.22 -23.95 -3.60
CA ASN A 125 -8.98 -25.02 -2.94
C ASN A 125 -10.33 -24.45 -2.45
N GLY A 126 -11.41 -24.73 -3.18
CA GLY A 126 -12.68 -23.97 -3.12
C GLY A 126 -13.04 -23.28 -4.44
N ALA A 127 -12.39 -23.64 -5.54
CA ALA A 127 -12.55 -23.10 -6.90
C ALA A 127 -14.01 -22.82 -7.29
N LYS A 128 -14.92 -23.78 -7.08
CA LYS A 128 -16.34 -23.64 -7.42
C LYS A 128 -17.02 -22.52 -6.63
N GLN A 129 -16.78 -22.44 -5.32
CA GLN A 129 -17.32 -21.39 -4.45
C GLN A 129 -16.70 -20.03 -4.81
N MET A 130 -15.39 -19.98 -5.03
CA MET A 130 -14.70 -18.76 -5.44
C MET A 130 -15.20 -18.27 -6.80
N GLN A 131 -15.34 -19.14 -7.79
CA GLN A 131 -15.83 -18.78 -9.12
C GLN A 131 -17.29 -18.34 -9.11
N ALA A 132 -18.15 -19.01 -8.34
CA ALA A 132 -19.57 -18.65 -8.23
C ALA A 132 -19.76 -17.28 -7.56
N GLN A 133 -18.89 -16.94 -6.61
CA GLN A 133 -18.98 -15.70 -5.84
C GLN A 133 -18.11 -14.55 -6.38
N MET A 134 -17.21 -14.83 -7.33
CA MET A 134 -16.38 -13.80 -7.94
C MET A 134 -17.24 -12.73 -8.61
N PRO A 135 -16.96 -11.44 -8.36
CA PRO A 135 -17.70 -10.36 -8.99
C PRO A 135 -17.59 -10.46 -10.51
N LYS A 136 -18.71 -10.73 -11.20
CA LYS A 136 -18.75 -10.80 -12.68
C LYS A 136 -18.61 -9.43 -13.37
N LYS A 137 -18.78 -8.37 -12.59
CA LYS A 137 -18.56 -6.99 -12.99
C LYS A 137 -17.69 -6.34 -11.93
N MET A 138 -16.91 -5.36 -12.35
CA MET A 138 -16.15 -4.54 -11.42
C MET A 138 -17.10 -3.95 -10.37
N PRO A 139 -16.96 -4.26 -9.07
CA PRO A 139 -17.67 -3.50 -8.06
C PRO A 139 -17.17 -2.05 -8.15
N LYS A 140 -17.97 -1.11 -7.63
CA LYS A 140 -17.43 0.25 -7.44
C LYS A 140 -16.17 0.08 -6.59
N LEU A 141 -15.09 0.56 -7.17
CA LEU A 141 -13.69 0.32 -6.79
C LEU A 141 -13.35 0.75 -5.36
N ASP A 142 -14.23 1.52 -4.74
CA ASP A 142 -14.28 1.92 -3.35
C ASP A 142 -14.95 0.95 -2.39
N ARG A 143 -15.45 -0.16 -2.92
CA ARG A 143 -16.17 -1.19 -2.21
C ARG A 143 -15.72 -2.54 -2.78
N PRO A 144 -14.55 -3.07 -2.35
CA PRO A 144 -14.18 -4.43 -2.72
C PRO A 144 -15.32 -5.37 -2.33
N THR A 145 -15.57 -6.39 -3.15
CA THR A 145 -16.60 -7.36 -2.81
C THR A 145 -16.08 -8.26 -1.70
N SER A 146 -16.83 -8.31 -0.60
CA SER A 146 -16.57 -9.20 0.52
C SER A 146 -17.22 -10.55 0.26
N LEU A 147 -16.42 -11.60 0.20
CA LEU A 147 -16.85 -12.98 0.01
C LEU A 147 -16.61 -13.74 1.32
N MET A 148 -17.68 -14.01 2.05
CA MET A 148 -17.59 -14.78 3.30
C MET A 148 -17.53 -16.27 2.95
N PHE A 149 -16.43 -16.92 3.31
CA PHE A 149 -16.22 -18.35 3.06
C PHE A 149 -16.58 -19.21 4.28
N SER A 150 -16.46 -18.65 5.48
CA SER A 150 -16.89 -19.24 6.74
C SER A 150 -17.23 -18.12 7.74
N PRO A 151 -17.84 -18.41 8.90
CA PRO A 151 -18.09 -17.41 9.94
C PRO A 151 -16.83 -16.66 10.42
N THR A 152 -15.64 -17.24 10.20
CA THR A 152 -14.37 -16.66 10.63
C THR A 152 -13.48 -16.18 9.50
N THR A 153 -13.81 -16.47 8.24
CA THR A 153 -12.95 -16.17 7.07
C THR A 153 -13.70 -15.39 5.98
N THR A 154 -13.15 -14.24 5.62
CA THR A 154 -13.64 -13.36 4.56
C THR A 154 -12.54 -13.02 3.58
N TYR A 155 -12.86 -13.04 2.28
CA TYR A 155 -12.00 -12.50 1.22
C TYR A 155 -12.57 -11.19 0.71
N HIS A 156 -11.81 -10.10 0.78
CA HIS A 156 -12.14 -8.85 0.11
C HIS A 156 -11.42 -8.80 -1.22
N ILE A 157 -12.17 -8.77 -2.31
CA ILE A 157 -11.63 -8.92 -3.66
C ILE A 157 -12.01 -7.72 -4.51
N LEU A 158 -11.01 -7.19 -5.21
CA LEU A 158 -11.19 -6.22 -6.27
C LEU A 158 -10.94 -6.92 -7.61
N SER A 159 -12.00 -7.14 -8.39
CA SER A 159 -11.94 -7.85 -9.67
C SER A 159 -12.94 -7.27 -10.66
N ASN A 160 -12.64 -7.31 -11.95
CA ASN A 160 -13.60 -7.00 -13.02
C ASN A 160 -14.31 -8.24 -13.58
N GLY A 161 -14.19 -9.39 -12.91
CA GLY A 161 -14.67 -10.71 -13.39
C GLY A 161 -13.58 -11.51 -14.09
N GLU A 162 -12.75 -10.85 -14.90
CA GLU A 162 -11.66 -11.51 -15.65
C GLU A 162 -10.33 -11.47 -14.91
N THR A 163 -10.07 -10.39 -14.17
CA THR A 163 -8.79 -10.09 -13.52
C THR A 163 -9.01 -9.66 -12.09
N VAL A 164 -8.23 -10.24 -11.17
CA VAL A 164 -8.08 -9.78 -9.80
C VAL A 164 -6.99 -8.71 -9.74
N TYR A 165 -7.28 -7.58 -9.11
CA TYR A 165 -6.37 -6.44 -8.92
C TYR A 165 -5.84 -6.32 -7.50
N SER A 166 -6.58 -6.86 -6.53
CA SER A 166 -6.13 -6.99 -5.15
C SER A 166 -6.97 -8.02 -4.43
N MET A 167 -6.38 -8.68 -3.44
CA MET A 167 -7.08 -9.61 -2.56
C MET A 167 -6.64 -9.37 -1.12
N GLN A 168 -7.59 -9.36 -0.20
CA GLN A 168 -7.32 -9.41 1.23
C GLN A 168 -8.03 -10.62 1.83
N LEU A 169 -7.27 -11.48 2.48
CA LEU A 169 -7.78 -12.54 3.33
C LEU A 169 -7.85 -12.01 4.76
N GLU A 170 -9.05 -11.96 5.32
CA GLU A 170 -9.30 -11.67 6.72
C GLU A 170 -9.76 -12.93 7.44
N ILE A 171 -9.11 -13.25 8.57
CA ILE A 171 -9.50 -14.36 9.45
C ILE A 171 -9.64 -13.80 10.87
N ASN A 172 -10.86 -13.83 11.41
CA ASN A 172 -11.18 -13.22 12.71
C ASN A 172 -10.67 -14.02 13.91
N ASP A 173 -10.32 -15.30 13.69
CA ASP A 173 -9.58 -16.12 14.65
C ASP A 173 -8.38 -16.83 13.98
N VAL A 174 -7.21 -16.25 14.15
CA VAL A 174 -5.93 -16.71 13.59
C VAL A 174 -5.43 -18.04 14.19
N ALA A 175 -6.00 -18.46 15.33
CA ALA A 175 -5.71 -19.75 15.94
C ALA A 175 -6.57 -20.88 15.37
N SER A 176 -7.64 -20.54 14.63
CA SER A 176 -8.54 -21.53 14.02
C SER A 176 -7.79 -22.49 13.08
N ALA A 177 -8.25 -23.74 13.03
CA ALA A 177 -7.76 -24.75 12.08
C ALA A 177 -7.94 -24.31 10.62
N GLU A 178 -8.92 -23.43 10.35
CA GLU A 178 -9.18 -22.88 9.02
C GLU A 178 -8.07 -21.95 8.52
N THR A 179 -7.30 -21.33 9.42
CA THR A 179 -6.21 -20.41 9.06
C THR A 179 -5.22 -21.04 8.10
N LYS A 180 -4.67 -22.22 8.45
CA LYS A 180 -3.69 -22.91 7.61
C LYS A 180 -4.31 -23.36 6.28
N LYS A 181 -5.58 -23.79 6.30
CA LYS A 181 -6.33 -24.21 5.11
C LYS A 181 -6.48 -23.06 4.12
N HIS A 182 -6.93 -21.89 4.56
CA HIS A 182 -7.15 -20.72 3.70
C HIS A 182 -5.84 -20.07 3.22
N LEU A 183 -4.78 -20.07 4.04
CA LEU A 183 -3.45 -19.65 3.59
C LEU A 183 -2.92 -20.56 2.48
N ASN A 184 -3.07 -21.87 2.62
CA ASN A 184 -2.65 -22.83 1.61
C ASN A 184 -3.49 -22.73 0.33
N ALA A 185 -4.81 -22.51 0.45
CA ALA A 185 -5.69 -22.31 -0.69
C ALA A 185 -5.32 -21.02 -1.46
N THR A 186 -5.07 -19.94 -0.73
CA THR A 186 -4.62 -18.66 -1.30
C THR A 186 -3.27 -18.80 -2.00
N ALA A 187 -2.29 -19.48 -1.37
CA ALA A 187 -1.00 -19.76 -1.97
C ALA A 187 -1.16 -20.53 -3.29
N ALA A 188 -1.98 -21.59 -3.28
CA ALA A 188 -2.24 -22.40 -4.47
C ALA A 188 -2.89 -21.57 -5.60
N GLY A 189 -3.89 -20.76 -5.28
CA GLY A 189 -4.55 -19.84 -6.22
C GLY A 189 -3.57 -18.86 -6.89
N LEU A 190 -2.60 -18.36 -6.12
CA LEU A 190 -1.57 -17.43 -6.62
C LEU A 190 -0.40 -18.12 -7.33
N GLY A 191 -0.31 -19.47 -7.24
CA GLY A 191 0.85 -20.22 -7.72
C GLY A 191 2.09 -20.12 -6.82
N LEU A 192 1.93 -19.70 -5.57
CA LEU A 192 2.99 -19.56 -4.57
C LEU A 192 3.24 -20.88 -3.82
N LYS A 193 4.44 -21.03 -3.25
CA LYS A 193 4.69 -22.12 -2.31
C LYS A 193 3.90 -21.86 -1.02
N LYS A 194 3.26 -22.91 -0.46
CA LYS A 194 2.54 -22.82 0.82
C LYS A 194 3.40 -22.21 1.93
N ALA A 195 4.69 -22.56 1.97
CA ALA A 195 5.64 -22.05 2.96
C ALA A 195 5.79 -20.53 2.91
N ASP A 196 5.62 -19.88 1.76
CA ASP A 196 5.83 -18.43 1.64
C ASP A 196 4.81 -17.62 2.44
N LEU A 197 3.51 -17.95 2.30
CA LEU A 197 2.45 -17.32 3.09
C LEU A 197 2.47 -17.78 4.55
N ASN A 198 2.71 -19.07 4.81
CA ASN A 198 2.74 -19.57 6.20
C ASN A 198 3.89 -18.94 6.99
N ASN A 199 5.07 -18.77 6.40
CA ASN A 199 6.21 -18.13 7.07
C ASN A 199 5.95 -16.64 7.31
N LEU A 200 5.35 -15.93 6.36
CA LEU A 200 4.95 -14.54 6.52
C LEU A 200 3.97 -14.36 7.69
N VAL A 201 2.91 -15.18 7.73
CA VAL A 201 1.94 -15.17 8.83
C VAL A 201 2.56 -15.60 10.15
N THR A 202 3.48 -16.56 10.14
CA THR A 202 4.19 -17.00 11.37
C THR A 202 5.02 -15.86 11.94
N LYS A 203 5.69 -15.07 11.10
CA LYS A 203 6.37 -13.84 11.55
C LYS A 203 5.39 -12.84 12.15
N ALA A 204 4.22 -12.62 11.52
CA ALA A 204 3.22 -11.70 12.05
C ALA A 204 2.60 -12.18 13.38
N LYS A 205 2.42 -13.49 13.54
CA LYS A 205 1.99 -14.10 14.81
C LYS A 205 2.99 -13.84 15.94
N LYS A 206 4.29 -13.89 15.65
CA LYS A 206 5.36 -13.59 16.61
C LYS A 206 5.44 -12.09 16.92
N ASN A 207 5.22 -11.26 15.91
CA ASN A 207 5.32 -9.80 16.01
C ASN A 207 3.92 -9.14 15.96
N LYS A 208 3.06 -9.47 16.93
CA LYS A 208 1.68 -8.95 16.98
C LYS A 208 1.66 -7.41 16.95
N GLY A 209 0.68 -6.85 16.24
CA GLY A 209 0.54 -5.40 16.04
C GLY A 209 1.51 -4.80 15.04
N SER A 210 2.48 -5.56 14.52
CA SER A 210 3.45 -5.10 13.52
C SER A 210 3.22 -5.78 12.18
N GLN A 211 2.98 -4.98 11.15
CA GLN A 211 2.84 -5.49 9.79
C GLN A 211 4.15 -6.13 9.31
N GLN A 212 4.02 -7.31 8.70
CA GLN A 212 5.12 -8.00 8.04
C GLN A 212 4.90 -7.93 6.54
N THR A 213 5.99 -7.78 5.78
CA THR A 213 5.96 -7.63 4.33
C THR A 213 6.89 -8.63 3.66
N LYS A 214 6.52 -9.12 2.49
CA LYS A 214 7.37 -9.94 1.63
C LYS A 214 7.00 -9.75 0.16
N ASP A 215 7.98 -9.40 -0.66
CA ASP A 215 7.84 -9.42 -2.11
C ASP A 215 8.27 -10.79 -2.66
N ILE A 216 7.45 -11.40 -3.52
CA ILE A 216 7.74 -12.71 -4.11
C ILE A 216 7.01 -12.89 -5.44
N GLN A 217 7.72 -13.35 -6.48
CA GLN A 217 7.14 -13.59 -7.82
C GLN A 217 6.33 -12.40 -8.37
N GLY A 218 6.79 -11.18 -8.06
CA GLY A 218 6.13 -9.94 -8.45
C GLY A 218 4.88 -9.59 -7.63
N TYR A 219 4.51 -10.39 -6.63
CA TYR A 219 3.48 -10.05 -5.65
C TYR A 219 4.10 -9.29 -4.49
N HIS A 220 3.40 -8.26 -4.03
CA HIS A 220 3.64 -7.61 -2.75
C HIS A 220 2.65 -8.18 -1.73
N LEU A 221 3.18 -8.89 -0.73
CA LEU A 221 2.40 -9.56 0.31
C LEU A 221 2.61 -8.86 1.64
N THR A 222 1.52 -8.53 2.32
CA THR A 222 1.58 -8.02 3.70
C THR A 222 0.72 -8.87 4.62
N SER A 223 1.13 -9.01 5.88
CA SER A 223 0.34 -9.68 6.91
C SER A 223 0.41 -8.95 8.24
N LEU A 224 -0.71 -8.84 8.92
CA LEU A 224 -0.83 -8.26 10.25
C LEU A 224 -1.67 -9.19 11.12
N VAL A 225 -1.20 -9.43 12.35
CA VAL A 225 -2.00 -10.04 13.41
C VAL A 225 -2.29 -8.98 14.45
N ASP A 226 -3.57 -8.62 14.59
CA ASP A 226 -4.08 -7.68 15.57
C ASP A 226 -5.09 -8.38 16.49
N GLY A 227 -4.68 -8.61 17.74
CA GLY A 227 -5.40 -9.50 18.66
C GLY A 227 -5.53 -10.92 18.09
N LYS A 228 -6.77 -11.35 17.83
CA LYS A 228 -7.10 -12.64 17.19
C LYS A 228 -7.23 -12.54 15.67
N LYS A 229 -7.32 -11.34 15.12
CA LYS A 229 -7.56 -11.13 13.71
C LYS A 229 -6.26 -11.22 12.92
N LEU A 230 -6.27 -12.00 11.84
CA LEU A 230 -5.26 -12.01 10.81
C LEU A 230 -5.79 -11.29 9.57
N THR A 231 -4.97 -10.41 9.02
CA THR A 231 -5.19 -9.83 7.70
C THR A 231 -3.97 -10.14 6.84
N VAL A 232 -4.20 -10.67 5.64
CA VAL A 232 -3.18 -10.88 4.61
C VAL A 232 -3.60 -10.15 3.35
N ASN A 233 -2.77 -9.25 2.83
CA ASN A 233 -3.04 -8.54 1.58
C ASN A 233 -2.11 -9.02 0.47
N ILE A 234 -2.64 -9.05 -0.76
CA ILE A 234 -1.93 -9.46 -1.97
C ILE A 234 -2.17 -8.42 -3.07
N THR A 235 -1.07 -7.83 -3.55
CA THR A 235 -1.05 -6.76 -4.57
C THR A 235 0.16 -6.94 -5.52
N LYS A 236 0.33 -6.04 -6.50
CA LYS A 236 1.47 -5.96 -7.44
C LYS A 236 1.87 -4.51 -7.73
#